data_AF-A0A9E8CK18-F1
#
_entry.id   AF-A0A9E8CK18-F1
#
_cell.length_a   1.000
_cell.length_b   1.000
_cell.length_c   1.000
_cell.angle_alpha   90.00
_cell.angle_beta   90.00
_cell.angle_gamma   90.00
#
_symmetry.space_group_name_H-M   'P 1'
#
loop_
_entity.id
_entity.type
_entity.pdbx_description
1 polymer ?
#
loop_
_entity_poly.entity_id
_entity_poly.type
_entity_poly.pdbx_seq_one_letter_code
_entity_poly.pdbx_strand_id
1 'polypeptide(L)'
;MTKRRMPQSDRSLFTRLSQQVAHWAGRPQTFIGAAALIVLWALSGPFFGYNDTWQLVVNTSTTIVTFLMVFIIQNSQNRDTAAMQIKLDELICRLEGAREELLDLEELDEDKLEAIRDEFEQMAAKARKLTRSAKGKSPD
;
A
#
# COMPACT_ATOMS: atom_id res chain seq x y z
N MET A 1 24.96 12.71 19.90
CA MET A 1 23.94 12.28 18.91
C MET A 1 24.06 13.15 17.67
N THR A 2 24.82 12.71 16.68
CA THR A 2 25.11 13.46 15.46
C THR A 2 23.93 13.31 14.51
N LYS A 3 23.17 14.38 14.28
CA LYS A 3 22.03 14.42 13.37
C LYS A 3 22.54 14.23 11.94
N ARG A 4 22.69 12.97 11.48
CA ARG A 4 23.00 12.65 10.08
C ARG A 4 21.88 13.23 9.22
N ARG A 5 22.16 14.33 8.50
CA ARG A 5 21.26 14.83 7.46
C ARG A 5 21.23 13.77 6.36
N MET A 6 20.07 13.17 6.12
CA MET A 6 19.89 12.30 4.96
C MET A 6 20.13 13.13 3.68
N PRO A 7 20.90 12.61 2.72
CA PRO A 7 21.09 13.28 1.43
C PRO A 7 19.75 13.41 0.73
N GLN A 8 19.35 14.63 0.37
CA GLN A 8 18.20 14.86 -0.49
C GLN A 8 18.60 14.47 -1.92
N SER A 9 18.31 13.23 -2.30
CA SER A 9 18.36 12.80 -3.70
C SER A 9 17.39 13.66 -4.51
N ASP A 10 17.85 14.11 -5.68
CA ASP A 10 17.05 14.87 -6.64
C ASP A 10 15.73 14.16 -6.89
N ARG A 11 14.64 14.77 -6.41
CA ARG A 11 13.29 14.27 -6.67
C ARG A 11 13.08 14.24 -8.19
N SER A 12 13.20 13.06 -8.78
CA SER A 12 12.80 12.79 -10.16
C SER A 12 11.40 13.37 -10.41
N LEU A 13 11.21 14.00 -11.57
CA LEU A 13 9.93 14.59 -11.98
C LEU A 13 8.79 13.58 -11.82
N PHE A 14 9.05 12.32 -12.13
CA PHE A 14 8.10 11.22 -11.93
C PHE A 14 7.70 11.06 -10.45
N THR A 15 8.66 11.07 -9.52
CA THR A 15 8.37 10.95 -8.09
C THR A 15 7.52 12.11 -7.57
N ARG A 16 7.77 13.34 -8.04
CA ARG A 16 6.96 14.51 -7.67
C ARG A 16 5.54 14.42 -8.24
N LEU A 17 5.42 14.05 -9.52
CA LEU A 17 4.14 13.89 -10.19
C LEU A 17 3.32 12.77 -9.53
N SER A 18 3.90 11.59 -9.30
CA SER A 18 3.22 10.46 -8.67
C SER A 18 2.73 10.80 -7.25
N GLN A 19 3.54 11.51 -6.45
CA GLN A 19 3.11 11.97 -5.12
C GLN A 19 1.97 12.98 -5.18
N GLN A 20 2.01 13.93 -6.12
CA GLN A 20 0.94 14.89 -6.31
C GLN A 20 -0.33 14.18 -6.78
N VAL A 21 -0.26 13.34 -7.81
CA VAL A 21 -1.41 12.60 -8.32
C VAL A 21 -2.03 11.72 -7.23
N ALA A 22 -1.21 10.98 -6.46
CA ALA A 22 -1.71 10.17 -5.35
C ALA A 22 -2.40 11.02 -4.26
N HIS A 23 -1.81 12.17 -3.91
CA HIS A 23 -2.38 13.08 -2.92
C HIS A 23 -3.70 13.69 -3.40
N TRP A 24 -3.82 14.05 -4.68
CA TRP A 24 -5.05 14.58 -5.26
C TRP A 24 -6.10 13.47 -5.41
N ALA A 25 -5.73 12.29 -5.89
CA ALA A 25 -6.64 11.15 -6.07
C ALA A 25 -7.30 10.71 -4.74
N GLY A 26 -6.61 10.87 -3.61
CA GLY A 26 -7.15 10.52 -2.28
C GLY A 26 -8.12 11.55 -1.67
N ARG A 27 -8.34 12.72 -2.27
CA ARG A 27 -9.17 13.79 -1.68
C ARG A 27 -10.64 13.65 -2.10
N PRO A 28 -11.62 13.74 -1.19
CA PRO A 28 -13.04 13.68 -1.55
C PRO A 28 -13.49 14.72 -2.61
N GLN A 29 -12.84 15.90 -2.62
CA GLN A 29 -13.15 16.97 -3.56
C GLN A 29 -12.79 16.63 -5.02
N THR A 30 -11.74 15.83 -5.25
CA THR A 30 -11.36 15.42 -6.61
C THR A 30 -12.32 14.39 -7.17
N PHE A 31 -12.86 13.51 -6.33
CA PHE A 31 -13.92 12.59 -6.70
C PHE A 31 -15.18 13.34 -7.18
N ILE A 32 -15.61 14.36 -6.44
CA ILE A 32 -16.76 15.20 -6.84
C ILE A 32 -16.49 15.89 -8.19
N GLY A 33 -15.28 16.43 -8.39
CA GLY A 33 -14.88 17.03 -9.66
C GLY A 33 -14.86 16.03 -10.82
N ALA A 34 -14.32 14.83 -10.60
CA ALA A 34 -14.32 13.76 -11.60
C ALA A 34 -15.74 13.28 -11.95
N ALA A 35 -16.61 13.12 -10.94
CA ALA A 35 -18.01 12.76 -11.15
C ALA A 35 -18.76 13.85 -11.94
N ALA A 36 -18.54 15.13 -11.63
CA ALA A 36 -19.10 16.25 -12.38
C ALA A 36 -18.64 16.25 -13.84
N LEU A 37 -17.35 15.97 -14.10
CA LEU A 37 -16.81 15.82 -15.46
C LEU A 37 -17.49 14.69 -16.24
N ILE A 38 -17.71 13.54 -15.60
CA ILE A 38 -18.44 12.40 -16.21
C ILE A 38 -19.88 12.79 -16.54
N VAL A 39 -20.56 13.50 -15.64
CA VAL A 39 -21.94 13.99 -15.88
C VAL A 39 -21.97 14.98 -17.04
N LEU A 40 -21.04 15.94 -17.08
CA LEU A 40 -20.93 16.90 -18.19
C LEU A 40 -20.67 16.19 -19.53
N TRP A 41 -19.83 15.15 -19.52
CA TRP A 41 -19.61 14.32 -20.71
C TRP A 41 -20.87 13.54 -21.11
N ALA A 42 -21.60 12.96 -20.15
CA ALA A 42 -22.88 12.29 -20.41
C ALA A 42 -23.91 13.23 -21.05
N LEU A 43 -23.97 14.48 -20.57
CA LEU A 43 -24.84 15.53 -21.09
C LEU A 43 -24.40 16.06 -22.47
N SER A 44 -23.15 15.84 -22.89
CA SER A 44 -22.72 16.16 -24.26
C SER A 44 -23.22 15.13 -25.28
N GLY A 45 -23.51 13.90 -24.84
CA GLY A 45 -23.96 12.79 -25.69
C GLY A 45 -25.13 13.09 -26.64
N PRO A 46 -26.22 13.76 -26.21
CA PRO A 46 -27.33 14.14 -27.08
C PRO A 46 -26.93 15.07 -28.23
N PHE A 47 -25.93 15.95 -28.05
CA PHE A 47 -25.42 16.81 -29.11
C PHE A 47 -24.64 16.05 -30.19
N PHE A 48 -24.03 14.91 -29.82
CA PHE A 48 -23.27 14.05 -30.72
C PHE A 48 -24.05 12.80 -31.17
N GLY A 49 -25.34 12.70 -30.81
CA GLY A 49 -26.20 11.58 -31.17
C GLY A 49 -25.76 10.24 -30.58
N TYR A 50 -25.04 10.24 -29.46
CA TYR A 50 -24.48 9.04 -28.81
C TYR A 50 -23.73 8.10 -29.78
N ASN A 51 -23.01 8.67 -30.74
CA ASN A 51 -22.31 7.92 -31.77
C ASN A 51 -21.10 7.11 -31.24
N ASP A 52 -20.55 6.23 -32.09
CA ASP A 52 -19.42 5.37 -31.74
C ASP A 52 -18.18 6.17 -31.33
N THR A 53 -17.95 7.35 -31.93
CA THR A 53 -16.84 8.23 -31.56
C THR A 53 -16.97 8.76 -30.14
N TRP A 54 -18.17 9.15 -29.73
CA TRP A 54 -18.46 9.65 -28.38
C TRP A 54 -18.19 8.59 -27.31
N GLN A 55 -18.56 7.33 -27.57
CA GLN A 55 -18.27 6.20 -26.67
C GLN A 55 -16.79 5.83 -26.68
N LEU A 56 -16.18 5.75 -27.86
CA LEU A 56 -14.76 5.38 -28.04
C LEU A 56 -13.85 6.32 -27.27
N VAL A 57 -14.08 7.64 -27.33
CA VAL A 57 -13.26 8.63 -26.63
C VAL A 57 -13.22 8.36 -25.13
N VAL A 58 -14.37 8.11 -24.48
CA VAL A 58 -14.41 7.84 -23.04
C VAL A 58 -13.78 6.50 -22.69
N ASN A 59 -14.08 5.45 -23.45
CA ASN A 59 -13.56 4.12 -23.19
C ASN A 59 -12.03 4.10 -23.31
N THR A 60 -11.51 4.59 -24.44
CA THR A 60 -10.06 4.65 -24.69
C THR A 60 -9.35 5.56 -23.68
N SER A 61 -9.91 6.72 -23.35
CA SER A 61 -9.31 7.64 -22.38
C SER A 61 -9.24 7.02 -20.98
N THR A 62 -10.33 6.40 -20.53
CA THR A 62 -10.39 5.76 -19.21
C THR A 62 -9.41 4.59 -19.12
N THR A 63 -9.28 3.80 -20.18
CA THR A 63 -8.27 2.72 -20.23
C THR A 63 -6.85 3.25 -20.09
N ILE A 64 -6.48 4.29 -20.84
CA ILE A 64 -5.15 4.91 -20.74
C ILE A 64 -4.90 5.45 -19.33
N VAL A 65 -5.86 6.22 -18.78
CA VAL A 65 -5.76 6.77 -17.42
C VAL A 65 -5.61 5.66 -16.39
N THR A 66 -6.40 4.60 -16.50
CA THR A 66 -6.34 3.45 -15.58
C THR A 66 -4.99 2.74 -15.66
N PHE A 67 -4.46 2.53 -16.87
CA PHE A 67 -3.15 1.92 -17.06
C PHE A 67 -2.04 2.75 -16.40
N LEU A 68 -2.06 4.07 -16.60
CA LEU A 68 -1.13 4.99 -15.93
C LEU A 68 -1.32 5.00 -14.40
N MET A 69 -2.58 4.95 -13.94
CA MET A 69 -2.92 4.92 -12.52
C MET A 69 -2.30 3.72 -11.81
N VAL A 70 -2.26 2.53 -12.44
CA VAL A 70 -1.62 1.34 -11.86
C VAL A 70 -0.15 1.62 -11.55
N PHE A 71 0.61 2.20 -12.47
CA PHE A 71 2.02 2.54 -12.22
C PHE A 71 2.19 3.60 -11.13
N ILE A 72 1.31 4.61 -11.11
CA ILE A 72 1.34 5.66 -10.09
C ILE A 72 1.05 5.07 -8.71
N ILE A 73 0.01 4.23 -8.61
CA ILE A 73 -0.36 3.54 -7.38
C ILE A 73 0.77 2.63 -6.93
N GLN A 74 1.33 1.79 -7.81
CA GLN A 74 2.45 0.91 -7.49
C GLN A 74 3.66 1.69 -6.99
N ASN A 75 4.02 2.81 -7.62
CA ASN A 75 5.14 3.64 -7.17
C ASN A 75 4.85 4.27 -5.80
N SER A 76 3.63 4.75 -5.55
CA SER A 76 3.26 5.29 -4.23
C SER A 76 3.28 4.19 -3.16
N GLN A 77 2.66 3.04 -3.46
CA GLN A 77 2.59 1.89 -2.57
C GLN A 77 3.99 1.36 -2.24
N ASN A 78 4.85 1.16 -3.24
CA ASN A 78 6.21 0.66 -3.02
C ASN A 78 6.99 1.59 -2.05
N ARG A 79 6.89 2.90 -2.26
CA ARG A 79 7.53 3.89 -1.38
C ARG A 79 6.95 3.87 0.04
N ASP A 80 5.63 3.76 0.16
CA ASP A 80 4.96 3.75 1.47
C ASP A 80 5.26 2.44 2.23
N THR A 81 5.36 1.30 1.54
CA THR A 81 5.82 0.01 2.09
C THR A 81 7.24 0.09 2.63
N ALA A 82 8.19 0.60 1.83
CA ALA A 82 9.58 0.78 2.29
C ALA A 82 9.67 1.70 3.51
N ALA A 83 8.89 2.78 3.54
CA ALA A 83 8.85 3.66 4.70
C ALA A 83 8.22 3.01 5.95
N MET A 84 7.30 2.05 5.78
CA MET A 84 6.76 1.27 6.89
C MET A 84 7.80 0.27 7.41
N GLN A 85 8.49 -0.46 6.54
CA GLN A 85 9.57 -1.40 6.90
C GLN A 85 10.64 -0.71 7.74
N ILE A 86 11.22 0.40 7.26
CA ILE A 86 12.24 1.17 7.99
C ILE A 86 11.76 1.61 9.39
N LYS A 87 10.48 1.97 9.54
CA LYS A 87 9.92 2.36 10.84
C LYS A 87 9.78 1.15 11.77
N LEU A 88 9.41 -0.01 11.25
CA LEU A 88 9.33 -1.25 12.02
C LEU A 88 10.72 -1.73 12.43
N ASP A 89 11.70 -1.66 11.54
CA ASP A 89 13.08 -2.02 11.83
C ASP A 89 13.68 -1.16 12.95
N GLU A 90 13.45 0.16 12.95
CA GLU A 90 13.86 1.01 14.07
C GLU A 90 13.17 0.60 15.39
N LEU A 91 11.90 0.17 15.35
CA LEU A 91 11.22 -0.32 16.56
C LEU A 91 11.80 -1.65 17.05
N ILE A 92 12.10 -2.59 16.15
CA ILE A 92 12.72 -3.89 16.46
C ILE A 92 14.11 -3.68 17.05
N CYS A 93 14.93 -2.83 16.44
CA CYS A 93 16.29 -2.52 16.89
C CYS A 93 16.33 -1.90 18.30
N ARG A 94 15.25 -1.24 18.73
CA ARG A 94 15.14 -0.61 20.06
C ARG A 94 14.50 -1.50 21.12
N LEU A 95 13.90 -2.62 20.73
CA LEU A 95 13.19 -3.50 21.64
C LEU A 95 14.16 -4.53 22.24
N GLU A 96 14.30 -4.49 23.57
CA GLU A 96 15.18 -5.41 24.29
C GLU A 96 14.65 -6.86 24.19
N GLY A 97 15.49 -7.78 23.71
CA GLY A 97 15.10 -9.17 23.46
C GLY A 97 14.38 -9.43 22.14
N ALA A 98 14.28 -8.44 21.25
CA ALA A 98 13.82 -8.67 19.88
C ALA A 98 14.82 -9.54 19.11
N ARG A 99 14.30 -10.38 18.21
CA ARG A 99 15.15 -11.23 17.37
C ARG A 99 15.68 -10.41 16.20
N GLU A 100 17.00 -10.23 16.15
CA GLU A 100 17.67 -9.49 15.06
C GLU A 100 17.44 -10.14 13.69
N GLU A 101 17.16 -11.45 13.64
CA GLU A 101 16.83 -12.18 12.41
C GLU A 101 15.52 -11.72 11.73
N LEU A 102 14.71 -10.91 12.43
CA LEU A 102 13.47 -10.33 11.88
C LEU A 102 13.70 -8.97 11.22
N LEU A 103 14.90 -8.40 11.35
CA LEU A 103 15.29 -7.22 10.59
C LEU A 103 15.48 -7.63 9.13
N ASP A 104 15.02 -6.79 8.20
CA ASP A 104 15.19 -7.01 6.76
C ASP A 104 14.54 -8.32 6.27
N LEU A 105 13.41 -8.69 6.89
CA LEU A 105 12.70 -9.93 6.63
C LEU A 105 12.24 -10.05 5.16
N GLU A 106 11.98 -8.91 4.50
CA GLU A 106 11.55 -8.85 3.10
C GLU A 106 12.62 -9.25 2.07
N GLU A 107 13.91 -9.25 2.45
CA GLU A 107 15.02 -9.65 1.59
C GLU A 107 15.40 -11.13 1.78
N LEU A 108 14.75 -11.84 2.70
CA LEU A 108 15.00 -13.26 2.95
C LEU A 108 14.43 -14.17 1.85
N ASP A 109 15.13 -15.27 1.60
CA ASP A 109 14.63 -16.33 0.72
C ASP A 109 13.31 -16.93 1.24
N GLU A 110 12.42 -17.34 0.33
CA GLU A 110 11.09 -17.90 0.65
C GLU A 110 11.16 -19.05 1.67
N ASP A 111 12.11 -19.98 1.52
CA ASP A 111 12.29 -21.12 2.43
C ASP A 111 12.60 -20.67 3.88
N LYS A 112 13.37 -19.59 4.04
CA LYS A 112 13.70 -19.02 5.36
C LYS A 112 12.49 -18.29 5.94
N LEU A 113 11.76 -17.57 5.10
CA LEU A 113 10.54 -16.87 5.47
C LEU A 113 9.49 -17.85 6.00
N GLU A 114 9.31 -18.98 5.31
CA GLU A 114 8.40 -20.05 5.71
C GLU A 114 8.84 -20.71 7.02
N ALA A 115 10.14 -20.96 7.20
CA ALA A 115 10.66 -21.50 8.47
C ALA A 115 10.38 -20.57 9.67
N ILE A 116 10.57 -19.26 9.52
CA ILE A 116 10.26 -18.27 10.57
C ILE A 116 8.75 -18.25 10.84
N ARG A 117 7.93 -18.25 9.78
CA ARG A 117 6.47 -18.28 9.90
C ARG A 117 5.98 -19.52 10.64
N ASP A 118 6.51 -20.70 10.31
CA ASP A 118 6.18 -21.96 10.98
C ASP A 118 6.51 -21.92 12.47
N GLU A 119 7.65 -21.31 12.85
CA GLU A 119 8.01 -21.15 14.24
C GLU A 119 6.98 -20.29 15.00
N PHE A 120 6.57 -19.16 14.42
CA PHE A 120 5.52 -18.31 15.00
C PHE A 120 4.18 -19.01 15.12
N GLU A 121 3.77 -19.76 14.09
CA GLU A 121 2.53 -20.55 14.11
C GLU A 121 2.58 -21.60 15.23
N GLN A 122 3.71 -22.27 15.44
CA GLN A 122 3.92 -23.21 16.53
C GLN A 122 3.88 -22.53 17.91
N MET A 123 4.53 -21.38 18.07
CA MET A 123 4.48 -20.60 19.32
C MET A 123 3.04 -20.18 19.65
N ALA A 124 2.31 -19.66 18.66
CA ALA A 124 0.91 -19.28 18.82
C ALA A 124 0.02 -20.49 19.15
N ALA A 125 0.26 -21.64 18.52
CA ALA A 125 -0.45 -22.88 18.81
C ALA A 125 -0.20 -23.38 20.24
N LYS A 126 1.05 -23.32 20.72
CA LYS A 126 1.41 -23.66 22.11
C LYS A 126 0.71 -22.73 23.09
N ALA A 127 0.73 -21.41 22.86
CA ALA A 127 0.03 -20.43 23.69
C ALA A 127 -1.49 -20.69 23.74
N ARG A 128 -2.14 -20.94 22.60
CA ARG A 128 -3.57 -21.28 22.55
C ARG A 128 -3.92 -22.55 23.33
N LYS A 129 -3.08 -23.58 23.26
CA LYS A 129 -3.27 -24.83 24.01
C LYS A 129 -3.15 -24.58 25.53
N LEU A 130 -2.17 -23.80 25.97
CA LEU A 130 -2.00 -23.43 27.37
C LEU A 130 -3.22 -22.68 27.92
N THR A 131 -3.73 -21.69 27.17
CA THR A 131 -4.93 -20.94 27.56
C THR A 131 -6.18 -21.82 27.65
N ARG A 132 -6.33 -22.81 26.74
CA ARG A 132 -7.43 -23.79 26.79
C ARG A 132 -7.33 -24.71 28.00
N SER A 133 -6.14 -25.24 28.30
CA SER A 133 -5.93 -26.10 29.47
C SER A 133 -6.11 -25.35 30.80
N ALA A 134 -5.75 -24.06 30.85
CA ALA A 134 -6.00 -23.21 32.02
C ALA A 134 -7.50 -22.97 32.26
N LYS A 135 -8.30 -22.81 31.19
CA LYS A 135 -9.75 -22.59 31.27
C LYS A 135 -10.54 -23.86 31.62
N GLY A 136 -10.01 -25.05 31.29
CA GLY A 136 -10.62 -26.35 31.61
C GLY A 136 -10.33 -26.87 33.03
N LYS A 137 -9.52 -26.16 33.82
CA LYS A 137 -9.12 -26.56 35.18
C LYS A 137 -9.76 -25.70 36.28
N SER A 138 -10.79 -24.89 35.95
CA SER A 138 -11.58 -24.17 36.95
C SER A 138 -12.42 -25.19 37.73
N PRO A 139 -12.17 -25.40 39.05
CA PRO A 139 -12.95 -26.33 39.85
C PRO A 139 -14.31 -25.70 40.18
N ASP A 140 -15.38 -26.45 39.96
CA ASP A 140 -16.67 -26.23 40.64
C ASP A 140 -16.55 -26.59 42.13
#